data_AF-A0A960KYX1-F1
#
_entry.id   AF-A0A960KYX1-F1
#
_cell.length_a   1.000
_cell.length_b   1.000
_cell.length_c   1.000
_cell.angle_alpha   90.00
_cell.angle_beta   90.00
_cell.angle_gamma   90.00
#
_symmetry.space_group_name_H-M   'P 1'
#
loop_
_entity.id
_entity.type
_entity.pdbx_description
1 polymer ?
#
loop_
_entity_poly.entity_id
_entity_poly.type
_entity_poly.pdbx_seq_one_letter_code
_entity_poly.pdbx_strand_id
1 'polypeptide(L)'
;MTTIWVSTRKGLLGFDDEGTLKETHFLGDPVVNCLPDPRDGRLYASLNLGHFGPKLRVREAGQAEWKELTTPQFPENEQDKASLVQIWTLVAGHPDRPGHLYAGCIPAGFFESTDGGNTWNLCTSLWEDARRKEWFGGGYDQAGIHSILVHPSNPNHLTIGISCGGVWISQDGGKTFEAAGKGLLATFMPPERQEDPNIQDPHCVSICHDYPEVVWVQHHCGVFRSTDGGRNFKTCAFEPYQFGFAVQAHPKDPNQAWFIPATKDECRVPVNRHLVVLHTGDGGKTYQLTDRGLPNSPSFDLVYRHGLAADSNGKRLVFGSTTGGLWFSSDGGHQWQNFSSHLPPIYAVTFAN
;
A
#
# COMPACT_ATOMS: atom_id res chain seq x y z
N MET A 1 -10.75 13.53 17.61
CA MET A 1 -9.36 13.79 17.19
C MET A 1 -9.01 12.66 16.24
N THR A 2 -8.49 12.96 15.05
CA THR A 2 -7.98 11.94 14.14
C THR A 2 -6.70 11.38 14.73
N THR A 3 -6.54 10.06 14.72
CA THR A 3 -5.28 9.41 15.11
C THR A 3 -4.51 9.03 13.85
N ILE A 4 -3.21 9.33 13.83
CA ILE A 4 -2.29 8.88 12.80
C ILE A 4 -1.58 7.64 13.31
N TRP A 5 -1.87 6.49 12.71
CA TRP A 5 -1.26 5.22 13.05
C TRP A 5 0.00 4.99 12.21
N VAL A 6 1.09 4.60 12.87
CA VAL A 6 2.40 4.39 12.26
C VAL A 6 2.86 2.98 12.63
N SER A 7 2.83 2.10 11.63
CA SER A 7 3.29 0.71 11.74
C SER A 7 4.81 0.67 11.52
N THR A 8 5.55 0.16 12.51
CA THR A 8 7.03 0.19 12.49
C THR A 8 7.64 -1.18 12.77
N ARG A 9 8.95 -1.27 12.56
CA ARG A 9 9.77 -2.42 12.97
C ARG A 9 9.72 -2.74 14.47
N LYS A 10 9.29 -1.80 15.34
CA LYS A 10 9.31 -1.97 16.81
C LYS A 10 7.99 -1.59 17.49
N GLY A 11 6.89 -1.63 16.77
CA GLY A 11 5.55 -1.47 17.33
C GLY A 11 4.62 -0.63 16.45
N LEU A 12 3.40 -0.45 16.95
CA LEU A 12 2.38 0.43 16.39
C LEU A 12 2.28 1.69 17.24
N LEU A 13 2.46 2.85 16.62
CA LEU A 13 2.48 4.15 17.29
C LEU A 13 1.28 4.99 16.83
N GLY A 14 0.58 5.64 17.76
CA GLY A 14 -0.54 6.54 17.49
C GLY A 14 -0.17 7.98 17.83
N PHE A 15 -0.19 8.86 16.83
CA PHE A 15 0.08 10.29 16.96
C PHE A 15 -1.20 11.13 16.78
N ASP A 16 -1.26 12.29 17.42
CA ASP A 16 -2.22 13.34 17.04
C ASP A 16 -1.68 14.20 15.88
N ASP A 17 -2.52 15.12 15.39
CA ASP A 17 -2.19 16.03 14.28
C ASP A 17 -1.12 17.08 14.68
N GLU A 18 -0.81 17.20 15.97
CA GLU A 18 0.27 18.04 16.50
C GLU A 18 1.62 17.31 16.58
N GLY A 19 1.65 16.00 16.29
CA GLY A 19 2.85 15.17 16.34
C GLY A 19 3.20 14.62 17.72
N THR A 20 2.25 14.68 18.66
CA THR A 20 2.41 14.08 19.99
C THR A 20 2.07 12.60 19.95
N LEU A 21 3.02 11.75 20.38
CA LEU A 21 2.77 10.33 20.59
C LEU A 21 1.77 10.12 21.73
N LYS A 22 0.61 9.53 21.44
CA LYS A 22 -0.45 9.23 22.42
C LYS A 22 -0.48 7.78 22.83
N GLU A 23 -0.19 6.89 21.88
CA GLU A 23 -0.37 5.45 22.06
C GLU A 23 0.82 4.67 21.50
N THR A 24 1.20 3.63 22.21
CA THR A 24 2.24 2.67 21.80
C THR A 24 1.74 1.26 22.07
N HIS A 25 1.71 0.43 21.03
CA HIS A 25 1.30 -0.97 21.11
C HIS A 25 2.38 -1.88 20.53
N PHE A 26 2.44 -3.13 21.00
CA PHE A 26 3.37 -4.15 20.50
C PHE A 26 4.84 -3.71 20.55
N LEU A 27 5.27 -3.09 21.64
CA LEU A 27 6.62 -2.55 21.78
C LEU A 27 7.68 -3.64 21.55
N GLY A 28 8.55 -3.41 20.57
CA GLY A 28 9.62 -4.33 20.20
C GLY A 28 9.27 -5.28 19.05
N ASP A 29 7.99 -5.44 18.73
CA ASP A 29 7.48 -6.33 17.70
C ASP A 29 7.31 -5.61 16.35
N PRO A 30 7.63 -6.25 15.21
CA PRO A 30 7.39 -5.66 13.89
C PRO A 30 5.90 -5.68 13.54
N VAL A 31 5.29 -4.50 13.40
CA VAL A 31 3.92 -4.31 12.92
C VAL A 31 3.99 -3.95 11.44
N VAL A 32 3.52 -4.82 10.57
CA VAL A 32 3.62 -4.69 9.11
C VAL A 32 2.58 -3.71 8.58
N ASN A 33 1.34 -3.82 9.05
CA ASN A 33 0.23 -2.99 8.60
C ASN A 33 -0.77 -2.75 9.75
N CYS A 34 -1.51 -1.64 9.66
CA CYS A 34 -2.58 -1.29 10.58
C CYS A 34 -3.79 -0.83 9.78
N LEU A 35 -4.96 -1.38 10.11
CA LEU A 35 -6.23 -1.06 9.47
C LEU A 35 -7.22 -0.55 10.52
N PRO A 36 -7.47 0.76 10.57
CA PRO A 36 -8.66 1.32 11.20
C PRO A 36 -9.87 1.06 10.30
N ASP A 37 -10.86 0.33 10.79
CA ASP A 37 -12.09 0.08 10.06
C ASP A 37 -13.12 1.19 10.33
N PRO A 38 -13.43 2.06 9.36
CA PRO A 38 -14.33 3.18 9.58
C PRO A 38 -15.80 2.75 9.75
N ARG A 39 -16.13 1.49 9.50
CA ARG A 39 -17.51 0.98 9.55
C ARG A 39 -17.96 0.71 10.98
N ASP A 40 -17.04 0.26 11.83
CA ASP A 40 -17.34 -0.15 13.21
C ASP A 40 -16.31 0.36 14.25
N GLY A 41 -15.24 1.04 13.82
CA GLY A 41 -14.22 1.59 14.71
C GLY A 41 -13.22 0.56 15.23
N ARG A 42 -13.23 -0.68 14.73
CA ARG A 42 -12.19 -1.67 15.04
C ARG A 42 -10.85 -1.24 14.50
N LEU A 43 -9.79 -1.62 15.21
CA LEU A 43 -8.43 -1.44 14.76
C LEU A 43 -7.78 -2.81 14.62
N TYR A 44 -7.24 -3.10 13.45
CA TYR A 44 -6.50 -4.32 13.17
C TYR A 44 -5.01 -4.01 13.03
N ALA A 45 -4.16 -4.97 13.43
CA ALA A 45 -2.73 -4.91 13.23
C ALA A 45 -2.22 -6.26 12.74
N SER A 46 -1.52 -6.27 11.59
CA SER A 46 -0.76 -7.43 11.15
C SER A 46 0.69 -7.30 11.60
N LEU A 47 1.25 -8.38 12.16
CA LEU A 47 2.60 -8.44 12.67
C LEU A 47 3.39 -9.54 11.97
N ASN A 48 4.70 -9.37 11.89
CA ASN A 48 5.63 -10.40 11.45
C ASN A 48 6.72 -10.56 12.52
N LEU A 49 6.58 -11.58 13.36
CA LEU A 49 7.43 -11.80 14.53
C LEU A 49 8.68 -12.63 14.20
N GLY A 50 9.04 -12.74 12.92
CA GLY A 50 10.17 -13.55 12.46
C GLY A 50 9.94 -15.02 12.75
N HIS A 51 10.73 -15.61 13.65
CA HIS A 51 10.65 -17.04 13.98
C HIS A 51 9.28 -17.48 14.51
N PHE A 52 8.53 -16.58 15.16
CA PHE A 52 7.18 -16.89 15.67
C PHE A 52 6.07 -16.72 14.62
N GLY A 53 6.46 -16.35 13.39
CA GLY A 53 5.56 -16.21 12.26
C GLY A 53 4.67 -14.95 12.32
N PRO A 54 3.75 -14.84 11.35
CA PRO A 54 2.80 -13.74 11.27
C PRO A 54 1.73 -13.84 12.37
N LYS A 55 1.22 -12.69 12.81
CA LYS A 55 0.09 -12.58 13.74
C LYS A 55 -0.90 -11.53 13.26
N LEU A 56 -2.17 -11.74 13.57
CA LEU A 56 -3.22 -10.75 13.38
C LEU A 56 -3.84 -10.41 14.75
N ARG A 57 -3.96 -9.12 15.03
CA ARG A 57 -4.54 -8.60 16.27
C ARG A 57 -5.71 -7.69 15.94
N VAL A 58 -6.75 -7.72 16.76
CA VAL A 58 -7.87 -6.76 16.69
C VAL A 58 -8.07 -6.08 18.04
N ARG A 59 -8.35 -4.79 18.00
CA ARG A 59 -8.84 -4.00 19.13
C ARG A 59 -10.24 -3.52 18.79
N GLU A 60 -11.21 -3.90 19.62
CA GLU A 60 -12.59 -3.46 19.48
C GLU A 60 -12.69 -1.94 19.73
N ALA A 61 -13.69 -1.28 19.12
CA ALA A 61 -13.89 0.15 19.28
C ALA A 61 -14.03 0.54 20.77
N GLY A 62 -13.24 1.53 21.19
CA GLY A 62 -13.22 2.03 22.57
C GLY A 62 -12.60 1.08 23.60
N GLN A 63 -12.08 -0.08 23.20
CA GLN A 63 -11.37 -1.00 24.09
C GLN A 63 -9.87 -0.74 24.08
N ALA A 64 -9.21 -1.02 25.21
CA ALA A 64 -7.74 -0.92 25.31
C ALA A 64 -7.04 -2.20 24.88
N GLU A 65 -7.66 -3.36 25.11
CA GLU A 65 -7.04 -4.67 24.92
C GLU A 65 -7.10 -5.16 23.47
N TRP A 66 -6.02 -5.80 23.04
CA TRP A 66 -5.91 -6.46 21.75
C TRP A 66 -6.15 -7.97 21.88
N LYS A 67 -6.94 -8.54 20.97
CA LYS A 67 -7.20 -9.97 20.87
C LYS A 67 -6.44 -10.57 19.70
N GLU A 68 -5.96 -11.82 19.83
CA GLU A 68 -5.45 -12.58 18.69
C GLU A 68 -6.59 -13.01 17.79
N LEU A 69 -6.38 -12.91 16.47
CA LEU A 69 -7.23 -13.50 15.45
C LEU A 69 -6.45 -14.59 14.70
N THR A 70 -7.18 -15.39 13.92
CA THR A 70 -6.53 -16.34 13.01
C THR A 70 -5.82 -15.59 11.88
N THR A 71 -4.74 -16.18 11.37
CA THR A 71 -4.06 -15.70 10.17
C THR A 71 -4.48 -16.54 8.97
N PRO A 72 -4.43 -15.99 7.74
CA PRO A 72 -4.57 -16.77 6.53
C PRO A 72 -3.69 -18.01 6.49
N GLN A 73 -4.18 -19.09 5.90
CA GLN A 73 -3.44 -20.35 5.74
C GLN A 73 -3.50 -20.81 4.29
N PHE A 74 -2.33 -21.14 3.73
CA PHE A 74 -2.25 -21.78 2.44
C PHE A 74 -2.60 -23.27 2.56
N PRO A 75 -3.18 -23.89 1.52
CA PRO A 75 -3.48 -25.31 1.54
C PRO A 75 -2.20 -26.14 1.68
N GLU A 76 -2.27 -27.20 2.48
CA GLU A 76 -1.19 -28.17 2.56
C GLU A 76 -1.07 -28.91 1.23
N ASN A 77 0.03 -28.68 0.49
CA ASN A 77 0.32 -29.34 -0.77
C ASN A 77 1.79 -29.79 -0.79
N GLU A 78 2.03 -31.07 -1.10
CA GLU A 78 3.39 -31.62 -1.17
C GLU A 78 4.25 -30.97 -2.27
N GLN A 79 3.61 -30.46 -3.33
CA GLN A 79 4.26 -29.87 -4.52
C GLN A 79 4.41 -28.35 -4.43
N ASP A 80 3.56 -27.66 -3.68
CA ASP A 80 3.60 -26.21 -3.46
C ASP A 80 3.53 -25.93 -1.94
N LYS A 81 4.70 -25.97 -1.30
CA LYS A 81 4.87 -25.78 0.15
C LYS A 81 4.84 -24.29 0.54
N ALA A 82 3.80 -23.59 0.13
CA ALA A 82 3.60 -22.19 0.51
C ALA A 82 3.24 -22.09 1.99
N SER A 83 3.90 -21.18 2.71
CA SER A 83 3.57 -20.83 4.08
C SER A 83 3.47 -19.32 4.21
N LEU A 84 2.56 -18.84 5.06
CA LEU A 84 2.35 -17.41 5.23
C LEU A 84 3.59 -16.78 5.88
N VAL A 85 4.27 -15.91 5.14
CA VAL A 85 5.39 -15.12 5.66
C VAL A 85 4.86 -13.83 6.32
N GLN A 86 3.92 -13.16 5.67
CA GLN A 86 3.29 -11.95 6.20
C GLN A 86 1.94 -11.65 5.57
N ILE A 87 1.02 -11.11 6.37
CA ILE A 87 -0.14 -10.35 5.88
C ILE A 87 0.37 -8.95 5.54
N TRP A 88 0.66 -8.72 4.27
CA TRP A 88 1.36 -7.52 3.83
C TRP A 88 0.44 -6.30 3.69
N THR A 89 -0.80 -6.55 3.28
CA THR A 89 -1.88 -5.56 3.27
C THR A 89 -3.15 -6.18 3.86
N LEU A 90 -3.92 -5.35 4.56
CA LEU A 90 -5.20 -5.70 5.15
C LEU A 90 -6.17 -4.56 4.88
N VAL A 91 -7.31 -4.85 4.27
CA VAL A 91 -8.26 -3.84 3.80
C VAL A 91 -9.67 -4.22 4.22
N ALA A 92 -10.42 -3.24 4.71
CA ALA A 92 -11.85 -3.39 4.98
C ALA A 92 -12.62 -3.55 3.66
N GLY A 93 -13.60 -4.45 3.63
CA GLY A 93 -14.53 -4.56 2.53
C GLY A 93 -15.41 -3.32 2.38
N HIS A 94 -16.34 -3.38 1.42
CA HIS A 94 -17.29 -2.29 1.17
C HIS A 94 -18.06 -1.88 2.45
N PRO A 95 -18.47 -0.59 2.59
CA PRO A 95 -19.26 -0.12 3.73
C PRO A 95 -20.50 -0.97 4.03
N ASP A 96 -21.17 -1.47 2.99
CA ASP A 96 -22.36 -2.33 3.11
C ASP A 96 -22.08 -3.80 3.51
N ARG A 97 -20.81 -4.17 3.71
CA ARG A 97 -20.39 -5.53 4.10
C ARG A 97 -19.65 -5.52 5.44
N PRO A 98 -20.33 -5.23 6.57
CA PRO A 98 -19.69 -5.18 7.88
C PRO A 98 -18.96 -6.49 8.21
N GLY A 99 -17.79 -6.41 8.84
CA GLY A 99 -16.95 -7.57 9.15
C GLY A 99 -16.23 -8.18 7.94
N HIS A 100 -16.48 -7.70 6.72
CA HIS A 100 -15.75 -8.17 5.55
C HIS A 100 -14.34 -7.60 5.50
N LEU A 101 -13.32 -8.43 5.35
CA LEU A 101 -11.92 -8.04 5.24
C LEU A 101 -11.25 -8.79 4.08
N TYR A 102 -10.27 -8.14 3.47
CA TYR A 102 -9.38 -8.73 2.48
C TYR A 102 -7.93 -8.66 2.95
N ALA A 103 -7.18 -9.73 2.73
CA ALA A 103 -5.76 -9.81 3.04
C ALA A 103 -4.95 -10.16 1.79
N GLY A 104 -3.91 -9.36 1.54
CA GLY A 104 -2.89 -9.63 0.53
C GLY A 104 -1.60 -10.05 1.22
N CYS A 105 -1.08 -11.20 0.83
CA CYS A 105 -0.01 -11.88 1.55
C CYS A 105 1.31 -11.92 0.77
N ILE A 106 2.39 -12.25 1.49
CA ILE A 106 3.60 -12.84 0.92
C ILE A 106 3.74 -14.28 1.46
N PRO A 107 3.95 -15.29 0.60
CA PRO A 107 3.84 -15.24 -0.86
C PRO A 107 2.44 -14.79 -1.33
N ALA A 108 2.34 -14.41 -2.61
CA ALA A 108 1.15 -13.80 -3.21
C ALA A 108 -0.08 -14.71 -3.12
N GLY A 109 -0.90 -14.48 -2.08
CA GLY A 109 -2.20 -15.10 -1.86
C GLY A 109 -3.22 -14.04 -1.48
N PHE A 110 -4.41 -14.12 -2.08
CA PHE A 110 -5.54 -13.24 -1.79
C PHE A 110 -6.53 -14.00 -0.92
N PHE A 111 -6.82 -13.46 0.25
CA PHE A 111 -7.74 -14.06 1.21
C PHE A 111 -8.88 -13.12 1.55
N GLU A 112 -10.04 -13.71 1.81
CA GLU A 112 -11.26 -13.02 2.22
C GLU A 112 -11.71 -13.55 3.58
N SER A 113 -12.19 -12.64 4.43
CA SER A 113 -12.89 -12.96 5.68
C SER A 113 -14.24 -12.26 5.70
N THR A 114 -15.29 -12.95 6.12
CA THR A 114 -16.66 -12.41 6.25
C THR A 114 -17.11 -12.26 7.70
N ASP A 115 -16.22 -12.50 8.65
CA ASP A 115 -16.54 -12.59 10.07
C ASP A 115 -15.60 -11.75 10.95
N GLY A 116 -15.05 -10.67 10.39
CA GLY A 116 -14.18 -9.74 11.11
C GLY A 116 -12.75 -10.28 11.33
N GLY A 117 -12.29 -11.19 10.47
CA GLY A 117 -10.96 -11.79 10.53
C GLY A 117 -10.86 -13.02 11.43
N ASN A 118 -11.98 -13.59 11.88
CA ASN A 118 -11.97 -14.82 12.67
C ASN A 118 -11.66 -16.05 11.82
N THR A 119 -12.11 -16.07 10.56
CA THR A 119 -11.77 -17.10 9.58
C THR A 119 -11.40 -16.47 8.23
N TRP A 120 -10.60 -17.20 7.45
CA TRP A 120 -10.05 -16.74 6.17
C TRP A 120 -10.23 -17.80 5.09
N ASN A 121 -10.69 -17.37 3.91
CA ASN A 121 -10.83 -18.21 2.72
C ASN A 121 -9.84 -17.73 1.64
N LEU A 122 -9.06 -18.65 1.09
CA LEU A 122 -8.18 -18.38 -0.05
C LEU A 122 -9.01 -18.25 -1.33
N CYS A 123 -8.72 -17.25 -2.17
CA CYS A 123 -9.23 -17.22 -3.54
C CYS A 123 -8.54 -18.31 -4.38
N THR A 124 -9.15 -19.49 -4.43
CA THR A 124 -8.59 -20.66 -5.10
C THR A 124 -8.43 -20.46 -6.59
N SER A 125 -9.33 -19.72 -7.25
CA SER A 125 -9.24 -19.45 -8.69
C SER A 125 -7.96 -18.70 -9.07
N LEU A 126 -7.56 -17.70 -8.27
CA LEU A 126 -6.30 -16.97 -8.46
C LEU A 126 -5.09 -17.81 -8.02
N TRP A 127 -5.24 -18.59 -6.94
CA TRP A 127 -4.17 -19.47 -6.45
C TRP A 127 -3.84 -20.63 -7.40
N GLU A 128 -4.83 -21.16 -8.11
CA GLU A 128 -4.65 -22.28 -9.04
C GLU A 128 -4.40 -21.81 -10.49
N ASP A 129 -4.47 -20.50 -10.74
CA ASP A 129 -4.18 -19.94 -12.06
C ASP A 129 -2.75 -20.29 -12.50
N ALA A 130 -2.62 -20.87 -13.69
CA ALA A 130 -1.33 -21.31 -14.22
C ALA A 130 -0.33 -20.15 -14.35
N ARG A 131 -0.82 -18.93 -14.61
CA ARG A 131 -0.01 -17.71 -14.76
C ARG A 131 0.68 -17.31 -13.47
N ARG A 132 0.15 -17.71 -12.29
CA ARG A 132 0.79 -17.47 -10.99
C ARG A 132 2.21 -18.04 -10.92
N LYS A 133 2.48 -19.15 -11.63
CA LYS A 133 3.80 -19.79 -11.66
C LYS A 133 4.88 -18.90 -12.29
N GLU A 134 4.48 -17.86 -13.00
CA GLU A 134 5.39 -16.88 -13.59
C GLU A 134 5.60 -15.65 -12.71
N TRP A 135 4.84 -15.49 -11.62
CA TRP A 135 5.06 -14.41 -10.65
C TRP A 135 6.36 -14.63 -9.88
N PHE A 136 7.02 -13.54 -9.51
CA PHE A 136 8.34 -13.58 -8.90
C PHE A 136 8.57 -12.40 -7.95
N GLY A 137 9.64 -12.47 -7.18
CA GLY A 137 10.04 -11.40 -6.28
C GLY A 137 10.76 -10.24 -6.99
N GLY A 138 10.34 -9.00 -6.74
CA GLY A 138 11.00 -7.75 -7.20
C GLY A 138 11.68 -6.95 -6.07
N GLY A 139 11.66 -7.49 -4.85
CA GLY A 139 12.25 -6.83 -3.68
C GLY A 139 12.22 -7.69 -2.43
N TYR A 140 11.15 -8.47 -2.26
CA TYR A 140 11.17 -9.70 -1.45
C TYR A 140 11.48 -10.90 -2.36
N ASP A 141 11.82 -12.04 -1.77
CA ASP A 141 12.14 -13.27 -2.50
C ASP A 141 10.94 -13.84 -3.28
N GLN A 142 9.72 -13.53 -2.83
CA GLN A 142 8.47 -14.03 -3.40
C GLN A 142 7.58 -12.86 -3.82
N ALA A 143 6.71 -13.12 -4.80
CA ALA A 143 5.67 -12.18 -5.17
C ALA A 143 4.76 -11.88 -3.96
N GLY A 144 4.24 -10.67 -3.89
CA GLY A 144 3.32 -10.26 -2.83
C GLY A 144 2.10 -9.52 -3.39
N ILE A 145 0.93 -9.80 -2.83
CA ILE A 145 -0.28 -9.04 -3.12
C ILE A 145 -0.34 -7.82 -2.20
N HIS A 146 -0.50 -6.65 -2.81
CA HIS A 146 -0.68 -5.36 -2.16
C HIS A 146 -1.76 -4.55 -2.90
N SER A 147 -2.00 -3.31 -2.48
CA SER A 147 -2.96 -2.41 -3.12
C SER A 147 -4.33 -3.06 -3.42
N ILE A 148 -4.97 -3.63 -2.40
CA ILE A 148 -6.34 -4.14 -2.54
C ILE A 148 -7.29 -2.94 -2.51
N LEU A 149 -7.95 -2.67 -3.62
CA LEU A 149 -8.82 -1.51 -3.82
C LEU A 149 -10.24 -2.01 -4.02
N VAL A 150 -11.13 -1.68 -3.09
CA VAL A 150 -12.56 -1.96 -3.19
C VAL A 150 -13.22 -0.78 -3.89
N HIS A 151 -13.96 -1.03 -4.97
CA HIS A 151 -14.67 0.04 -5.66
C HIS A 151 -15.76 0.64 -4.76
N PRO A 152 -15.80 1.98 -4.59
CA PRO A 152 -16.56 2.64 -3.54
C PRO A 152 -18.08 2.58 -3.71
N SER A 153 -18.56 2.29 -4.93
CA SER A 153 -19.99 2.10 -5.22
C SER A 153 -20.33 0.71 -5.78
N ASN A 154 -19.36 -0.21 -5.84
CA ASN A 154 -19.57 -1.55 -6.39
C ASN A 154 -18.74 -2.58 -5.61
N PRO A 155 -19.32 -3.27 -4.62
CA PRO A 155 -18.58 -4.22 -3.78
C PRO A 155 -18.11 -5.48 -4.54
N ASN A 156 -18.48 -5.64 -5.81
CA ASN A 156 -18.00 -6.73 -6.65
C ASN A 156 -16.78 -6.34 -7.49
N HIS A 157 -16.50 -5.04 -7.63
CA HIS A 157 -15.34 -4.57 -8.38
C HIS A 157 -14.16 -4.37 -7.42
N LEU A 158 -13.14 -5.23 -7.56
CA LEU A 158 -11.88 -5.11 -6.84
C LEU A 158 -10.72 -4.93 -7.82
N THR A 159 -9.71 -4.15 -7.43
CA THR A 159 -8.40 -4.12 -8.10
C THR A 159 -7.34 -4.55 -7.10
N ILE A 160 -6.36 -5.35 -7.53
CA ILE A 160 -5.20 -5.72 -6.72
C ILE A 160 -3.91 -5.46 -7.49
N GLY A 161 -2.84 -5.12 -6.77
CA GLY A 161 -1.48 -5.07 -7.29
C GLY A 161 -0.66 -6.26 -6.80
N ILE A 162 0.17 -6.82 -7.68
CA ILE A 162 1.07 -7.93 -7.37
C ILE A 162 2.48 -7.53 -7.78
N SER A 163 3.39 -7.44 -6.82
CA SER A 163 4.83 -7.20 -7.03
C SER A 163 5.58 -8.54 -6.90
N CYS A 164 6.06 -9.19 -7.97
CA CYS A 164 5.80 -8.95 -9.39
C CYS A 164 4.75 -9.94 -9.90
N GLY A 165 3.81 -9.45 -10.71
CA GLY A 165 2.63 -10.18 -11.16
C GLY A 165 1.58 -9.27 -11.80
N GLY A 166 1.68 -7.96 -11.58
CA GLY A 166 0.94 -6.91 -12.27
C GLY A 166 -0.36 -6.49 -11.60
N VAL A 167 -1.23 -5.85 -12.37
CA VAL A 167 -2.53 -5.34 -11.90
C VAL A 167 -3.62 -6.31 -12.32
N TRP A 168 -4.50 -6.67 -11.39
CA TRP A 168 -5.59 -7.62 -11.62
C TRP A 168 -6.92 -7.05 -11.15
N ILE A 169 -7.98 -7.35 -11.89
CA ILE A 169 -9.33 -6.84 -11.62
C ILE A 169 -10.29 -8.01 -11.42
N SER A 170 -11.10 -7.92 -10.37
CA SER A 170 -12.26 -8.78 -10.15
C SER A 170 -13.54 -7.99 -10.42
N GLN A 171 -14.56 -8.66 -10.96
CA GLN A 171 -15.91 -8.11 -11.16
C GLN A 171 -16.98 -8.93 -10.38
N ASP A 172 -16.55 -9.87 -9.54
CA ASP A 172 -17.40 -10.79 -8.79
C ASP A 172 -17.09 -10.84 -7.29
N GLY A 173 -16.43 -9.79 -6.78
CA GLY A 173 -16.16 -9.59 -5.35
C GLY A 173 -14.91 -10.30 -4.85
N GLY A 174 -13.98 -10.64 -5.75
CA GLY A 174 -12.71 -11.32 -5.42
C GLY A 174 -12.76 -12.83 -5.57
N LYS A 175 -13.81 -13.38 -6.22
CA LYS A 175 -13.92 -14.82 -6.48
C LYS A 175 -13.11 -15.24 -7.69
N THR A 176 -13.00 -14.37 -8.69
CA THR A 176 -12.11 -14.51 -9.85
C THR A 176 -11.43 -13.18 -10.18
N PHE A 177 -10.27 -13.26 -10.81
CA PHE A 177 -9.48 -12.10 -11.23
C PHE A 177 -8.96 -12.27 -12.66
N GLU A 178 -8.96 -11.17 -13.40
CA GLU A 178 -8.37 -11.07 -14.73
C GLU A 178 -7.17 -10.12 -14.70
N ALA A 179 -6.07 -10.51 -15.36
CA ALA A 179 -4.93 -9.63 -15.56
C ALA A 179 -5.35 -8.42 -16.39
N ALA A 180 -4.96 -7.24 -15.92
CA ALA A 180 -5.28 -5.94 -16.51
C ALA A 180 -3.99 -5.11 -16.67
N GLY A 181 -4.15 -3.81 -16.88
CA GLY A 181 -3.02 -2.88 -16.89
C GLY A 181 -2.22 -2.85 -18.18
N LYS A 182 -2.88 -2.99 -19.33
CA LYS A 182 -2.24 -2.81 -20.65
C LYS A 182 -1.58 -1.43 -20.71
N GLY A 183 -0.34 -1.36 -21.20
CA GLY A 183 0.43 -0.11 -21.29
C GLY A 183 1.33 0.18 -20.09
N LEU A 184 1.27 -0.65 -19.03
CA LEU A 184 2.39 -0.77 -18.09
C LEU A 184 3.61 -1.35 -18.79
N LEU A 185 4.81 -1.01 -18.31
CA LEU A 185 6.07 -1.38 -18.95
C LEU A 185 7.10 -1.85 -17.92
N ALA A 186 7.58 -3.09 -18.07
CA ALA A 186 8.59 -3.72 -17.24
C ALA A 186 9.93 -3.79 -17.98
N THR A 187 10.69 -2.69 -17.99
CA THR A 187 11.95 -2.60 -18.77
C THR A 187 13.07 -3.51 -18.27
N PHE A 188 12.90 -4.14 -17.09
CA PHE A 188 13.80 -5.17 -16.57
C PHE A 188 13.58 -6.56 -17.21
N MET A 189 12.50 -6.75 -17.99
CA MET A 189 12.21 -7.98 -18.73
C MET A 189 12.78 -7.95 -20.15
N PRO A 190 12.94 -9.14 -20.80
CA PRO A 190 13.23 -9.22 -22.23
C PRO A 190 12.25 -8.39 -23.06
N PRO A 191 12.69 -7.74 -24.16
CA PRO A 191 11.87 -6.81 -24.95
C PRO A 191 10.47 -7.32 -25.31
N GLU A 192 10.37 -8.59 -25.70
CA GLU A 192 9.13 -9.27 -26.10
C GLU A 192 8.13 -9.51 -24.94
N ARG A 193 8.59 -9.35 -23.69
CA ARG A 193 7.77 -9.53 -22.48
C ARG A 193 7.49 -8.23 -21.73
N GLN A 194 8.07 -7.10 -22.12
CA GLN A 194 8.00 -5.88 -21.29
C GLN A 194 6.59 -5.35 -21.07
N GLU A 195 5.66 -5.64 -21.99
CA GLU A 195 4.24 -5.25 -21.89
C GLU A 195 3.33 -6.39 -21.40
N ASP A 196 3.89 -7.56 -21.05
CA ASP A 196 3.13 -8.69 -20.53
C ASP A 196 2.51 -8.30 -19.17
N PRO A 197 1.18 -8.25 -19.04
CA PRO A 197 0.52 -7.80 -17.81
C PRO A 197 0.81 -8.71 -16.61
N ASN A 198 1.24 -9.95 -16.83
CA ASN A 198 1.45 -10.95 -15.78
C ASN A 198 2.82 -10.86 -15.08
N ILE A 199 3.72 -9.97 -15.52
CA ILE A 199 5.08 -9.85 -14.96
C ILE A 199 5.44 -8.43 -14.48
N GLN A 200 4.47 -7.51 -14.52
CA GLN A 200 4.69 -6.12 -14.12
C GLN A 200 4.98 -6.02 -12.61
N ASP A 201 5.69 -4.96 -12.21
CA ASP A 201 6.03 -4.65 -10.81
C ASP A 201 5.42 -3.31 -10.37
N PRO A 202 4.08 -3.22 -10.23
CA PRO A 202 3.46 -2.07 -9.61
C PRO A 202 3.91 -2.00 -8.15
N HIS A 203 4.55 -0.93 -7.70
CA HIS A 203 4.88 -0.78 -6.28
C HIS A 203 3.66 -0.38 -5.45
N CYS A 204 2.83 0.50 -5.97
CA CYS A 204 1.58 0.90 -5.33
C CYS A 204 0.56 1.31 -6.40
N VAL A 205 -0.71 1.01 -6.14
CA VAL A 205 -1.86 1.32 -7.00
C VAL A 205 -2.84 2.08 -6.14
N SER A 206 -3.29 3.25 -6.60
CA SER A 206 -4.14 4.16 -5.83
C SER A 206 -5.26 4.70 -6.70
N ILE A 207 -6.49 4.73 -6.19
CA ILE A 207 -7.67 5.25 -6.89
C ILE A 207 -8.09 6.60 -6.32
N CYS A 208 -8.63 7.47 -7.18
CA CYS A 208 -9.42 8.59 -6.72
C CYS A 208 -10.78 8.06 -6.23
N HIS A 209 -11.10 8.19 -4.95
CA HIS A 209 -12.32 7.61 -4.37
C HIS A 209 -13.60 8.11 -5.06
N ASP A 210 -13.73 9.42 -5.32
CA ASP A 210 -14.93 9.97 -5.97
C ASP A 210 -14.94 9.75 -7.50
N TYR A 211 -13.80 9.32 -8.08
CA TYR A 211 -13.64 9.01 -9.50
C TYR A 211 -12.85 7.70 -9.67
N PRO A 212 -13.43 6.55 -9.27
CA PRO A 212 -12.69 5.29 -9.12
C PRO A 212 -12.17 4.70 -10.44
N GLU A 213 -12.64 5.20 -11.59
CA GLU A 213 -12.08 4.90 -12.90
C GLU A 213 -10.67 5.47 -13.10
N VAL A 214 -10.27 6.46 -12.29
CA VAL A 214 -8.96 7.07 -12.35
C VAL A 214 -8.03 6.40 -11.35
N VAL A 215 -7.08 5.66 -11.92
CA VAL A 215 -6.11 4.85 -11.19
C VAL A 215 -4.71 5.36 -11.47
N TRP A 216 -3.94 5.55 -10.42
CA TRP A 216 -2.52 5.91 -10.48
C TRP A 216 -1.66 4.75 -10.01
N VAL A 217 -0.52 4.55 -10.67
CA VAL A 217 0.43 3.51 -10.32
C VAL A 217 1.82 4.14 -10.22
N GLN A 218 2.43 4.02 -9.04
CA GLN A 218 3.88 4.05 -8.95
C GLN A 218 4.36 2.65 -9.29
N HIS A 219 5.01 2.52 -10.44
CA HIS A 219 5.58 1.28 -10.96
C HIS A 219 7.09 1.29 -10.78
N HIS A 220 7.71 0.12 -10.79
CA HIS A 220 9.17 -0.01 -10.77
C HIS A 220 9.85 0.78 -11.89
N CYS A 221 9.26 0.81 -13.09
CA CYS A 221 9.81 1.48 -14.27
C CYS A 221 9.14 2.82 -14.61
N GLY A 222 8.41 3.45 -13.68
CA GLY A 222 7.83 4.77 -13.93
C GLY A 222 6.53 5.06 -13.19
N VAL A 223 5.86 6.12 -13.60
CA VAL A 223 4.54 6.52 -13.10
C VAL A 223 3.52 6.39 -14.21
N PHE A 224 2.38 5.78 -13.91
CA PHE A 224 1.33 5.48 -14.87
C PHE A 224 -0.04 5.92 -14.38
N ARG A 225 -0.91 6.27 -15.31
CA ARG A 225 -2.29 6.70 -15.06
C ARG A 225 -3.27 6.01 -16.00
N SER A 226 -4.40 5.56 -15.45
CA SER A 226 -5.56 5.02 -16.15
C SER A 226 -6.77 5.94 -15.91
N THR A 227 -7.71 5.93 -16.85
CA THR A 227 -9.02 6.58 -16.73
C THR A 227 -10.17 5.61 -17.09
N ASP A 228 -9.91 4.31 -17.03
CA ASP A 228 -10.83 3.23 -17.38
C ASP A 228 -10.75 2.07 -16.37
N GLY A 229 -10.54 2.42 -15.10
CA GLY A 229 -10.58 1.49 -13.97
C GLY A 229 -9.36 0.57 -13.91
N GLY A 230 -8.22 1.02 -14.41
CA GLY A 230 -6.96 0.25 -14.39
C GLY A 230 -6.83 -0.76 -15.53
N ARG A 231 -7.70 -0.72 -16.55
CA ARG A 231 -7.62 -1.62 -17.71
C ARG A 231 -6.50 -1.23 -18.65
N ASN A 232 -6.39 0.06 -18.96
CA ASN A 232 -5.32 0.62 -19.80
C ASN A 232 -4.63 1.78 -19.09
N PHE A 233 -3.30 1.81 -19.15
CA PHE A 233 -2.46 2.84 -18.57
C PHE A 233 -1.69 3.60 -19.63
N LYS A 234 -1.38 4.86 -19.32
CA LYS A 234 -0.42 5.70 -20.04
C LYS A 234 0.66 6.14 -19.06
N THR A 235 1.90 6.16 -19.51
CA THR A 235 2.98 6.76 -18.73
C THR A 235 2.73 8.26 -18.55
N CYS A 236 2.98 8.74 -17.34
CA CYS A 236 3.08 10.14 -16.99
C CYS A 236 4.37 10.39 -16.18
N ALA A 237 5.40 9.57 -16.42
CA ALA A 237 6.69 9.68 -15.76
C ALA A 237 7.33 11.07 -15.97
N PHE A 238 8.03 11.54 -14.94
CA PHE A 238 8.73 12.82 -14.94
C PHE A 238 10.18 12.62 -14.53
N GLU A 239 11.10 12.77 -15.48
CA GLU A 239 12.54 12.61 -15.23
C GLU A 239 13.11 13.75 -14.38
N PRO A 240 14.07 13.49 -13.47
CA PRO A 240 14.62 12.19 -13.06
C PRO A 240 13.81 11.45 -11.97
N TYR A 241 12.58 11.89 -11.67
CA TYR A 241 11.75 11.49 -10.52
C TYR A 241 10.73 10.38 -10.84
N GLN A 242 11.07 9.45 -11.73
CA GLN A 242 10.14 8.43 -12.22
C GLN A 242 10.02 7.19 -11.32
N PHE A 243 11.03 6.92 -10.49
CA PHE A 243 11.06 5.79 -9.57
C PHE A 243 10.66 6.24 -8.16
N GLY A 244 9.95 5.38 -7.44
CA GLY A 244 9.56 5.53 -6.05
C GLY A 244 8.75 4.30 -5.65
N PHE A 245 8.21 4.25 -4.44
CA PHE A 245 7.31 3.15 -4.03
C PHE A 245 5.88 3.59 -3.76
N ALA A 246 5.71 4.80 -3.24
CA ALA A 246 4.42 5.32 -2.83
C ALA A 246 3.76 6.14 -3.95
N VAL A 247 2.45 5.96 -4.10
CA VAL A 247 1.55 6.89 -4.76
C VAL A 247 0.31 7.05 -3.89
N GLN A 248 -0.18 8.27 -3.77
CA GLN A 248 -1.46 8.58 -3.15
C GLN A 248 -2.28 9.44 -4.12
N ALA A 249 -3.36 8.89 -4.65
CA ALA A 249 -4.34 9.67 -5.40
C ALA A 249 -5.10 10.61 -4.45
N HIS A 250 -5.45 11.80 -4.91
CA HIS A 250 -6.35 12.66 -4.16
C HIS A 250 -7.74 12.00 -4.12
N PRO A 251 -8.39 11.87 -2.95
CA PRO A 251 -9.65 11.12 -2.83
C PRO A 251 -10.80 11.75 -3.62
N LYS A 252 -10.76 13.07 -3.85
CA LYS A 252 -11.85 13.83 -4.48
C LYS A 252 -11.52 14.51 -5.81
N ASP A 253 -10.25 14.48 -6.23
CA ASP A 253 -9.81 15.18 -7.45
C ASP A 253 -9.00 14.21 -8.33
N PRO A 254 -9.54 13.77 -9.48
CA PRO A 254 -8.89 12.78 -10.33
C PRO A 254 -7.63 13.28 -11.03
N ASN A 255 -7.36 14.59 -10.98
CA ASN A 255 -6.16 15.17 -11.60
C ASN A 255 -5.00 15.26 -10.62
N GLN A 256 -5.23 14.95 -9.33
CA GLN A 256 -4.24 15.11 -8.28
C GLN A 256 -3.72 13.79 -7.74
N ALA A 257 -2.39 13.73 -7.58
CA ALA A 257 -1.71 12.64 -6.90
C ALA A 257 -0.36 13.12 -6.32
N TRP A 258 0.10 12.42 -5.30
CA TRP A 258 1.40 12.63 -4.67
C TRP A 258 2.28 11.39 -4.78
N PHE A 259 3.58 11.61 -4.96
CA PHE A 259 4.62 10.58 -5.05
C PHE A 259 5.83 11.00 -4.22
N ILE A 260 6.61 10.03 -3.76
CA ILE A 260 7.88 10.29 -3.07
C ILE A 260 8.99 9.59 -3.84
N PRO A 261 9.68 10.30 -4.74
CA PRO A 261 10.61 9.70 -5.68
C PRO A 261 11.94 9.32 -5.01
N ALA A 262 12.57 8.28 -5.54
CA ALA A 262 13.89 7.80 -5.15
C ALA A 262 14.71 7.41 -6.38
N THR A 263 16.00 7.20 -6.17
CA THR A 263 16.86 6.56 -7.16
C THR A 263 16.60 5.06 -7.11
N LYS A 264 16.42 4.44 -8.28
CA LYS A 264 16.07 3.02 -8.42
C LYS A 264 17.14 2.07 -7.87
N ASP A 265 16.80 0.77 -7.90
CA ASP A 265 17.62 -0.44 -7.72
C ASP A 265 18.93 -0.29 -6.93
N GLU A 266 19.96 0.26 -7.55
CA GLU A 266 21.33 0.24 -7.04
C GLU A 266 21.54 1.18 -5.85
N CYS A 267 20.60 2.09 -5.58
CA CYS A 267 20.79 3.15 -4.60
C CYS A 267 19.66 3.26 -3.57
N ARG A 268 18.40 3.33 -4.00
CA ARG A 268 17.21 3.41 -3.11
C ARG A 268 17.30 4.50 -2.02
N VAL A 269 17.74 5.69 -2.43
CA VAL A 269 17.72 6.94 -1.64
C VAL A 269 17.07 8.05 -2.46
N PRO A 270 16.65 9.18 -1.87
CA PRO A 270 16.10 10.29 -2.64
C PRO A 270 17.00 10.71 -3.80
N VAL A 271 16.41 11.14 -4.91
CA VAL A 271 17.16 11.66 -6.07
C VAL A 271 18.05 12.81 -5.60
N ASN A 272 19.33 12.80 -5.98
CA ASN A 272 20.35 13.75 -5.51
C ASN A 272 20.53 13.83 -3.98
N ARG A 273 20.03 12.84 -3.22
CA ARG A 273 19.94 12.84 -1.75
C ARG A 273 19.13 14.03 -1.22
N HIS A 274 18.13 14.47 -1.98
CA HIS A 274 17.22 15.53 -1.60
C HIS A 274 15.79 14.96 -1.51
N LEU A 275 15.28 14.85 -0.29
CA LEU A 275 13.93 14.35 -0.06
C LEU A 275 12.91 15.39 -0.51
N VAL A 276 12.02 14.98 -1.41
CA VAL A 276 10.97 15.82 -1.99
C VAL A 276 9.68 15.01 -2.09
N VAL A 277 8.55 15.70 -2.06
CA VAL A 277 7.26 15.13 -2.49
C VAL A 277 6.90 15.73 -3.84
N LEU A 278 6.64 14.86 -4.81
CA LEU A 278 6.21 15.23 -6.16
C LEU A 278 4.68 15.28 -6.18
N HIS A 279 4.10 16.39 -6.62
CA HIS A 279 2.65 16.58 -6.75
C HIS A 279 2.29 16.92 -8.18
N THR A 280 1.19 16.38 -8.68
CA THR A 280 0.57 16.83 -9.93
C THR A 280 -0.83 17.38 -9.66
N GLY A 281 -1.20 18.45 -10.35
CA GLY A 281 -2.51 19.09 -10.30
C GLY A 281 -3.34 18.94 -11.59
N ASP A 282 -2.78 18.32 -12.62
CA ASP A 282 -3.29 18.40 -14.00
C ASP A 282 -3.34 17.04 -14.71
N GLY A 283 -3.39 15.96 -13.92
CA GLY A 283 -3.48 14.60 -14.43
C GLY A 283 -2.15 14.06 -14.94
N GLY A 284 -1.04 14.51 -14.36
CA GLY A 284 0.31 14.02 -14.66
C GLY A 284 0.95 14.66 -15.89
N LYS A 285 0.46 15.84 -16.32
CA LYS A 285 1.08 16.59 -17.42
C LYS A 285 2.26 17.42 -16.92
N THR A 286 2.11 17.99 -15.73
CA THR A 286 3.17 18.71 -15.02
C THR A 286 3.23 18.29 -13.56
N TYR A 287 4.38 18.55 -12.96
CA TYR A 287 4.65 18.22 -11.57
C TYR A 287 5.35 19.36 -10.84
N GLN A 288 5.04 19.48 -9.55
CA GLN A 288 5.68 20.39 -8.62
C GLN A 288 6.46 19.56 -7.59
N LEU A 289 7.67 20.03 -7.28
CA LEU A 289 8.47 19.49 -6.18
C LEU A 289 8.17 20.31 -4.92
N THR A 290 7.87 19.61 -3.83
CA THR A 290 7.62 20.22 -2.52
C THR A 290 8.60 19.66 -1.51
N ASP A 291 9.31 20.57 -0.82
CA ASP A 291 10.38 20.25 0.13
C ASP A 291 10.35 21.14 1.38
N ARG A 292 9.43 22.10 1.46
CA ARG A 292 9.34 23.04 2.57
C ARG A 292 9.05 22.29 3.87
N GLY A 293 9.99 22.31 4.79
CA GLY A 293 9.91 21.62 6.08
C GLY A 293 10.40 20.16 6.06
N LEU A 294 10.86 19.67 4.92
CA LEU A 294 11.61 18.41 4.80
C LEU A 294 13.08 18.61 5.18
N PRO A 295 13.82 17.54 5.53
CA PRO A 295 15.24 17.63 5.86
C PRO A 295 16.06 18.18 4.69
N ASN A 296 17.03 19.04 5.02
CA ASN A 296 18.04 19.47 4.06
C ASN A 296 18.89 18.29 3.57
N SER A 297 19.40 18.38 2.35
CA SER A 297 20.36 17.40 1.82
C SER A 297 21.65 17.35 2.65
N PRO A 298 22.29 16.16 2.80
CA PRO A 298 21.85 14.88 2.26
C PRO A 298 20.78 14.21 3.14
N SER A 299 19.73 13.70 2.50
CA SER A 299 18.77 12.76 3.07
C SER A 299 18.95 11.36 2.46
N PHE A 300 18.73 10.35 3.29
CA PHE A 300 18.74 8.94 2.94
C PHE A 300 17.37 8.29 3.16
N ASP A 301 16.34 9.11 3.34
CA ASP A 301 14.99 8.67 3.66
C ASP A 301 14.31 8.05 2.44
N LEU A 302 14.09 6.75 2.50
CA LEU A 302 13.27 6.04 1.52
C LEU A 302 11.86 5.86 2.08
N VAL A 303 10.84 6.09 1.26
CA VAL A 303 9.45 5.85 1.66
C VAL A 303 8.93 4.63 0.90
N TYR A 304 8.40 3.65 1.63
CA TYR A 304 7.80 2.43 1.06
C TYR A 304 6.34 2.62 0.67
N ARG A 305 5.78 1.59 0.02
CA ARG A 305 4.48 1.55 -0.67
C ARG A 305 3.32 2.07 0.17
N HIS A 306 3.27 1.63 1.44
CA HIS A 306 2.24 2.01 2.42
C HIS A 306 2.68 3.19 3.31
N GLY A 307 3.84 3.78 3.03
CA GLY A 307 4.47 4.81 3.82
C GLY A 307 3.98 6.23 3.52
N LEU A 308 2.95 6.41 2.69
CA LEU A 308 2.29 7.69 2.41
C LEU A 308 0.77 7.48 2.50
N ALA A 309 0.07 8.39 3.18
CA ALA A 309 -1.39 8.38 3.26
C ALA A 309 -1.96 9.80 3.18
N ALA A 310 -3.17 9.91 2.63
CA ALA A 310 -3.99 11.11 2.67
C ALA A 310 -5.24 10.88 3.51
N ASP A 311 -5.75 11.93 4.15
CA ASP A 311 -7.08 11.89 4.73
C ASP A 311 -8.17 11.89 3.66
N SER A 312 -9.42 11.67 4.07
CA SER A 312 -10.59 11.55 3.17
C SER A 312 -10.89 12.81 2.35
N ASN A 313 -10.28 13.94 2.70
CA ASN A 313 -10.43 15.21 1.99
C ASN A 313 -9.21 15.57 1.13
N GLY A 314 -8.09 14.84 1.25
CA GLY A 314 -6.84 15.15 0.56
C GLY A 314 -6.11 16.37 1.10
N LYS A 315 -6.50 16.88 2.27
CA LYS A 315 -5.87 18.07 2.88
C LYS A 315 -4.73 17.70 3.80
N ARG A 316 -4.90 16.62 4.55
CA ARG A 316 -3.85 16.12 5.44
C ARG A 316 -3.11 14.98 4.76
N LEU A 317 -1.79 15.05 4.79
CA LEU A 317 -0.89 14.01 4.32
C LEU A 317 0.03 13.61 5.45
N VAL A 318 0.38 12.32 5.51
CA VAL A 318 1.46 11.83 6.36
C VAL A 318 2.32 10.88 5.55
N PHE A 319 3.63 10.95 5.74
CA PHE A 319 4.52 9.90 5.27
C PHE A 319 5.59 9.53 6.30
N GLY A 320 6.03 8.28 6.22
CA GLY A 320 7.07 7.71 7.08
C GLY A 320 8.18 7.04 6.28
N SER A 321 9.43 7.20 6.72
CA SER A 321 10.60 6.64 6.04
C SER A 321 11.14 5.37 6.70
N THR A 322 11.91 4.62 5.92
CA THR A 322 12.66 3.43 6.36
C THR A 322 13.77 3.74 7.36
N THR A 323 14.12 5.01 7.50
CA THR A 323 15.12 5.55 8.43
C THR A 323 14.49 6.17 9.67
N GLY A 324 13.16 6.10 9.82
CA GLY A 324 12.49 6.50 11.06
C GLY A 324 12.02 7.95 11.11
N GLY A 325 11.99 8.63 9.96
CA GLY A 325 11.40 9.95 9.85
C GLY A 325 9.90 9.89 9.62
N LEU A 326 9.14 10.78 10.26
CA LEU A 326 7.70 10.93 10.12
C LEU A 326 7.38 12.40 9.86
N TRP A 327 6.68 12.68 8.77
CA TRP A 327 6.30 14.03 8.37
C TRP A 327 4.81 14.12 8.10
N PHE A 328 4.25 15.25 8.46
CA PHE A 328 2.84 15.57 8.31
C PHE A 328 2.68 16.89 7.57
N SER A 329 1.66 16.98 6.74
CA SER A 329 1.22 18.22 6.11
C SER A 329 -0.28 18.38 6.33
N SER A 330 -0.71 19.61 6.63
CA SER A 330 -2.14 19.97 6.78
C SER A 330 -2.70 20.74 5.58
N ASP A 331 -1.87 20.97 4.55
CA ASP A 331 -2.15 21.85 3.41
C ASP A 331 -1.92 21.16 2.06
N GLY A 332 -2.12 19.83 1.99
CA GLY A 332 -2.01 19.07 0.75
C GLY A 332 -0.57 18.90 0.25
N GLY A 333 0.41 18.95 1.16
CA GLY A 333 1.83 18.74 0.86
C GLY A 333 2.61 20.00 0.50
N HIS A 334 2.04 21.20 0.65
CA HIS A 334 2.75 22.45 0.36
C HIS A 334 3.79 22.81 1.42
N GLN A 335 3.51 22.47 2.68
CA GLN A 335 4.41 22.56 3.82
C GLN A 335 4.34 21.29 4.67
N TRP A 336 5.51 20.86 5.14
CA TRP A 336 5.67 19.69 5.99
C TRP A 336 6.16 20.07 7.39
N GLN A 337 5.66 19.35 8.38
CA GLN A 337 6.15 19.36 9.75
C GLN A 337 6.80 18.01 10.03
N ASN A 338 8.02 18.03 10.54
CA ASN A 338 8.66 16.83 11.07
C ASN A 338 8.06 16.50 12.44
N PHE A 339 7.40 15.36 12.57
CA PHE A 339 6.93 14.84 13.85
C PHE A 339 8.05 14.12 14.59
N SER A 340 8.89 13.38 13.88
CA SER A 340 10.07 12.71 14.45
C SER A 340 11.07 12.35 13.35
N SER A 341 12.33 12.21 13.75
CA SER A 341 13.43 11.67 12.93
C SER A 341 14.12 10.48 13.59
N HIS A 342 13.51 9.91 14.64
CA HIS A 342 14.12 8.90 15.51
C HIS A 342 13.20 7.70 15.77
N LEU A 343 12.17 7.52 14.94
CA LEU A 343 11.34 6.32 15.05
C LEU A 343 12.11 5.09 14.53
N PRO A 344 11.66 3.88 14.88
CA PRO A 344 12.09 2.69 14.15
C PRO A 344 11.70 2.79 12.66
N PRO A 345 12.31 1.99 11.77
CA PRO A 345 11.90 1.92 10.36
C PRO A 345 10.39 1.79 10.22
N ILE A 346 9.78 2.70 9.45
CA ILE A 346 8.34 2.77 9.27
C ILE A 346 7.97 1.93 8.04
N TYR A 347 6.96 1.07 8.20
CA TYR A 347 6.45 0.22 7.13
C TYR A 347 5.18 0.77 6.51
N ALA A 348 4.28 1.32 7.33
CA ALA A 348 3.01 1.88 6.88
C ALA A 348 2.54 3.02 7.77
N VAL A 349 1.79 3.95 7.18
CA VAL A 349 1.08 5.02 7.88
C VAL A 349 -0.38 5.05 7.44
N THR A 350 -1.30 5.41 8.33
CA THR A 350 -2.72 5.57 7.99
C THR A 350 -3.42 6.51 8.95
N PHE A 351 -4.52 7.11 8.50
CA PHE A 351 -5.41 7.92 9.33
C PHE A 351 -6.56 7.07 9.89
N ALA A 352 -6.91 7.26 11.15
CA ALA A 352 -8.16 6.82 11.76
C ALA A 352 -9.02 8.03 12.09
N ASN A 353 -10.20 8.14 11.47
CA ASN A 353 -11.15 9.23 11.72
C ASN A 353 -12.23 8.83 12.72
#